data_AF-A0A2N1W5Z9-F1
#
_entry.id   AF-A0A2N1W5Z9-F1
#
_cell.length_a   1.000
_cell.length_b   1.000
_cell.length_c   1.000
_cell.angle_alpha   90.00
_cell.angle_beta   90.00
_cell.angle_gamma   90.00
#
_symmetry.space_group_name_H-M   'P 1'
#
loop_
_entity.id
_entity.type
_entity.pdbx_description
1 polymer ?
#
loop_
_entity_poly.entity_id
_entity_poly.type
_entity_poly.pdbx_seq_one_letter_code
_entity_poly.pdbx_strand_id
1 'polypeptide(L)'
;MNAKIIAAAVLLILAVLSGYWVSGTGRPLNTVIFTVHKLLALAGVVFAVLAAVQLQKGFDLKTVIIILMAASGIFAAALFATGAILSFEKPAHDAVHLIHSITPYLIAVSLAAMFWLLLKK
;
A
#
# COMPACT_ATOMS: atom_id res chain seq x y z
N MET A 1 -18.20 10.03 -6.35
CA MET A 1 -16.91 9.57 -5.78
C MET A 1 -16.61 8.19 -6.33
N ASN A 2 -15.40 7.92 -6.82
CA ASN A 2 -15.11 6.65 -7.52
C ASN A 2 -14.98 5.52 -6.48
N ALA A 3 -15.91 4.56 -6.48
CA ALA A 3 -16.03 3.53 -5.44
C ALA A 3 -14.72 2.74 -5.22
N LYS A 4 -13.93 2.55 -6.28
CA LYS A 4 -12.63 1.87 -6.22
C LYS A 4 -11.59 2.65 -5.40
N ILE A 5 -11.61 3.99 -5.43
CA ILE A 5 -10.69 4.82 -4.64
C ILE A 5 -11.06 4.71 -3.15
N ILE A 6 -12.36 4.74 -2.84
CA ILE A 6 -12.85 4.58 -1.46
C ILE A 6 -12.45 3.21 -0.94
N ALA A 7 -12.71 2.15 -1.73
CA ALA A 7 -12.32 0.79 -1.38
C ALA A 7 -10.82 0.69 -1.13
N ALA A 8 -9.98 1.23 -2.03
CA ALA A 8 -8.53 1.25 -1.85
C ALA A 8 -8.11 1.95 -0.55
N ALA A 9 -8.65 3.15 -0.28
CA ALA A 9 -8.34 3.92 0.92
C ALA A 9 -8.72 3.16 2.21
N VAL A 10 -9.94 2.63 2.27
CA VAL A 10 -10.41 1.87 3.43
C VAL A 10 -9.57 0.61 3.63
N LEU A 11 -9.29 -0.15 2.57
CA LEU A 11 -8.50 -1.38 2.65
C LEU A 11 -7.06 -1.10 3.10
N LEU A 12 -6.43 -0.02 2.60
CA LEU A 12 -5.09 0.38 3.03
C LEU A 12 -5.06 0.85 4.49
N ILE A 13 -6.08 1.56 4.96
CA ILE A 13 -6.20 1.93 6.39
C ILE A 13 -6.33 0.67 7.24
N LEU A 14 -7.20 -0.26 6.86
CA LEU A 14 -7.36 -1.54 7.56
C LEU A 14 -6.07 -2.38 7.52
N ALA A 15 -5.32 -2.34 6.43
CA ALA A 15 -4.01 -2.98 6.33
C ALA A 15 -3.02 -2.39 7.34
N VAL A 16 -2.96 -1.07 7.50
CA VAL A 16 -2.10 -0.41 8.50
C VAL A 16 -2.52 -0.80 9.93
N LEU A 17 -3.82 -0.71 10.26
CA LEU A 17 -4.34 -1.07 11.59
C LEU A 17 -4.07 -2.54 11.93
N SER A 18 -4.30 -3.45 10.99
CA SER A 18 -3.97 -4.86 11.17
C SER A 18 -2.46 -5.11 11.25
N GLY A 19 -1.62 -4.31 10.58
CA GLY A 19 -0.16 -4.40 10.68
C GLY A 19 0.36 -4.05 12.08
N TYR A 20 -0.22 -3.02 12.71
CA TYR A 20 0.04 -2.72 14.13
C TYR A 20 -0.40 -3.88 15.03
N TRP A 21 -1.56 -4.47 14.75
CA TRP A 21 -2.04 -5.62 15.52
C TRP A 21 -1.10 -6.83 15.39
N VAL A 22 -0.67 -7.19 14.17
CA VAL A 22 0.32 -8.25 13.94
C VAL A 22 1.59 -7.98 14.76
N SER A 23 2.10 -6.75 14.74
CA SER A 23 3.33 -6.36 15.46
C SER A 23 3.21 -6.52 16.98
N GLY A 24 2.01 -6.32 17.55
CA GLY A 24 1.75 -6.47 18.97
C GLY A 24 1.57 -7.92 19.45
N THR A 25 1.35 -8.88 18.56
CA THR A 25 1.09 -10.29 18.93
C THR A 25 2.35 -11.10 19.30
N GLY A 26 3.55 -10.55 19.10
CA GLY A 26 4.81 -11.25 19.34
C GLY A 26 5.11 -12.32 18.28
N ARG A 27 6.09 -13.19 18.57
CA ARG A 27 6.50 -14.29 17.70
C ARG A 27 6.23 -15.64 18.39
N PRO A 28 5.81 -16.69 17.66
CA PRO A 28 5.55 -16.74 16.21
C PRO A 28 4.31 -15.93 15.80
N LEU A 29 4.30 -15.41 14.57
CA LEU A 29 3.20 -14.58 14.08
C LEU A 29 1.89 -15.37 14.04
N ASN A 30 0.79 -14.77 14.50
CA ASN A 30 -0.54 -15.34 14.32
C ASN A 30 -0.89 -15.41 12.83
N THR A 31 -0.95 -16.62 12.28
CA THR A 31 -1.15 -16.87 10.84
C THR A 31 -2.44 -16.27 10.30
N VAL A 32 -3.52 -16.24 11.11
CA VAL A 32 -4.81 -15.69 10.69
C VAL A 32 -4.72 -14.18 10.52
N ILE A 33 -4.25 -13.47 11.56
CA ILE A 33 -4.15 -12.01 11.54
C ILE A 33 -3.16 -11.56 10.46
N PHE A 34 -2.04 -12.28 10.32
CA PHE A 34 -1.03 -12.02 9.30
C PHE A 34 -1.54 -12.22 7.87
N THR A 35 -2.31 -13.29 7.63
CA THR A 35 -2.93 -13.55 6.32
C THR A 35 -3.94 -12.45 5.99
N VAL A 36 -4.80 -12.07 6.95
CA VAL A 36 -5.77 -10.99 6.76
C VAL A 36 -5.06 -9.67 6.43
N HIS A 37 -4.02 -9.30 7.18
CA HIS A 37 -3.22 -8.10 6.90
C HIS A 37 -2.69 -8.05 5.46
N LYS A 38 -2.10 -9.15 4.98
CA LYS A 38 -1.57 -9.25 3.62
C LYS A 38 -2.66 -9.14 2.56
N LEU A 39 -3.80 -9.79 2.77
CA LEU A 39 -4.91 -9.74 1.82
C LEU A 39 -5.55 -8.36 1.75
N LEU A 40 -5.67 -7.66 2.88
CA LEU A 40 -6.13 -6.26 2.93
C LEU A 40 -5.17 -5.35 2.15
N ALA A 41 -3.86 -5.48 2.38
CA ALA A 41 -2.85 -4.70 1.68
C ALA A 41 -2.89 -4.94 0.17
N LEU A 42 -2.95 -6.21 -0.26
CA LEU A 42 -3.03 -6.60 -1.66
C LEU A 42 -4.30 -6.06 -2.33
N ALA A 43 -5.45 -6.25 -1.69
CA ALA A 43 -6.71 -5.75 -2.20
C ALA A 43 -6.68 -4.21 -2.34
N GLY A 44 -6.16 -3.50 -1.34
CA GLY A 44 -6.01 -2.04 -1.39
C GLY A 44 -5.18 -1.56 -2.59
N VAL A 45 -4.05 -2.22 -2.84
CA VAL A 45 -3.19 -1.90 -4.00
C VAL A 45 -3.89 -2.23 -5.33
N VAL A 46 -4.56 -3.38 -5.44
CA VAL A 46 -5.31 -3.78 -6.64
C VAL A 46 -6.42 -2.77 -6.96
N PHE A 47 -7.22 -2.38 -5.96
CA PHE A 47 -8.27 -1.38 -6.15
C PHE A 47 -7.71 -0.01 -6.55
N ALA A 48 -6.55 0.39 -6.00
CA ALA A 48 -5.87 1.61 -6.41
C ALA A 48 -5.45 1.57 -7.89
N VAL A 49 -4.84 0.46 -8.33
CA VAL A 49 -4.46 0.27 -9.74
C VAL A 49 -5.68 0.32 -10.66
N LEU A 50 -6.76 -0.40 -10.32
CA LEU A 50 -7.99 -0.40 -11.11
C LEU A 50 -8.63 0.99 -11.20
N ALA A 51 -8.57 1.78 -10.12
CA ALA A 51 -9.04 3.16 -10.11
C ALA A 51 -8.18 4.05 -11.02
N ALA A 52 -6.85 3.95 -10.93
CA ALA A 52 -5.92 4.73 -11.74
C ALA A 52 -6.08 4.41 -13.23
N VAL A 53 -6.15 3.13 -13.59
CA VAL A 53 -6.36 2.66 -14.97
C VAL A 53 -7.69 3.13 -15.55
N GLN A 54 -8.75 3.20 -14.73
CA GLN A 54 -10.03 3.71 -15.17
C GLN A 54 -10.01 5.22 -15.40
N LEU A 55 -9.35 5.99 -14.53
CA LEU A 55 -9.32 7.46 -14.62
C LEU A 55 -8.42 8.00 -15.74
N GLN A 56 -7.42 7.23 -16.16
CA GLN A 56 -6.51 7.61 -17.24
C GLN A 56 -7.06 7.38 -18.66
N LYS A 57 -8.13 6.59 -18.85
CA LYS A 57 -8.63 6.26 -20.20
C LYS A 57 -9.01 7.54 -20.96
N GLY A 58 -8.36 7.76 -22.11
CA GLY A 58 -8.68 8.82 -23.05
C GLY A 58 -7.94 10.15 -22.88
N PHE A 59 -6.81 10.19 -22.15
CA PHE A 59 -6.09 11.44 -21.86
C PHE A 59 -4.57 11.29 -21.92
N ASP A 60 -3.89 12.38 -22.30
CA ASP A 60 -2.44 12.52 -22.12
C ASP A 60 -2.11 12.68 -20.64
N LEU A 61 -1.25 11.79 -20.14
CA LEU A 61 -0.80 11.82 -18.76
C LEU A 61 0.29 12.89 -18.58
N LYS A 62 0.04 13.83 -17.66
CA LYS A 62 1.08 14.76 -17.20
C LYS A 62 2.24 13.97 -16.59
N THR A 63 3.48 14.39 -16.85
CA THR A 63 4.71 13.76 -16.32
C THR A 63 4.65 13.52 -14.81
N VAL A 64 4.07 14.46 -14.05
CA VAL A 64 3.89 14.34 -12.60
C VAL A 64 3.05 13.12 -12.21
N ILE A 65 2.00 12.80 -12.97
CA ILE A 65 1.14 11.63 -12.70
C ILE A 65 1.92 10.33 -12.94
N ILE A 66 2.75 10.28 -14.00
CA ILE A 66 3.61 9.13 -14.30
C ILE A 66 4.61 8.91 -13.16
N ILE A 67 5.26 9.98 -12.67
CA ILE A 67 6.18 9.91 -11.54
C ILE A 67 5.48 9.38 -10.28
N LEU A 68 4.29 9.90 -9.95
CA LEU A 68 3.53 9.46 -8.78
C LEU A 68 3.07 8.00 -8.91
N MET A 69 2.69 7.55 -10.10
CA MET A 69 2.32 6.16 -10.37
C MET A 69 3.53 5.22 -10.19
N ALA A 70 4.68 5.58 -10.76
CA ALA A 70 5.92 4.82 -10.60
C ALA A 70 6.36 4.76 -9.13
N ALA A 71 6.34 5.90 -8.42
CA ALA A 71 6.67 5.97 -7.00
C ALA A 71 5.74 5.09 -6.15
N SER A 72 4.42 5.17 -6.37
CA SER A 72 3.43 4.33 -5.67
C SER A 72 3.69 2.84 -5.91
N GLY A 73 4.05 2.45 -7.14
CA GLY A 73 4.40 1.07 -7.48
C GLY A 73 5.66 0.58 -6.78
N ILE A 74 6.71 1.42 -6.74
CA ILE A 74 7.96 1.11 -6.00
C ILE A 74 7.69 0.96 -4.51
N PHE A 75 6.89 1.86 -3.91
CA PHE A 75 6.52 1.76 -2.49
C PHE A 75 5.68 0.52 -2.20
N ALA A 76 4.74 0.16 -3.07
CA ALA A 76 3.98 -1.09 -2.93
C ALA A 76 4.91 -2.30 -2.95
N ALA A 77 5.85 -2.37 -3.90
CA ALA A 77 6.83 -3.44 -3.99
C ALA A 77 7.72 -3.52 -2.74
N ALA A 78 8.21 -2.38 -2.23
CA ALA A 78 8.99 -2.30 -1.00
C ALA A 78 8.18 -2.80 0.22
N LEU A 79 6.89 -2.45 0.31
CA LEU A 79 5.99 -2.93 1.36
C LEU A 79 5.86 -4.45 1.37
N PHE A 80 5.59 -5.07 0.22
CA PHE A 80 5.46 -6.52 0.12
C PHE A 80 6.79 -7.24 0.35
N ALA A 81 7.89 -6.74 -0.21
CA ALA A 81 9.21 -7.32 -0.03
C ALA A 81 9.64 -7.28 1.44
N THR A 82 9.54 -6.12 2.09
CA THR A 82 9.87 -6.00 3.52
C THR A 82 8.92 -6.80 4.40
N GLY A 83 7.61 -6.80 4.12
CA GLY A 83 6.64 -7.61 4.84
C GLY A 83 6.88 -9.12 4.72
N ALA A 84 7.40 -9.58 3.58
CA ALA A 84 7.83 -10.97 3.42
C ALA A 84 9.06 -11.28 4.28
N ILE A 85 10.07 -10.40 4.27
CA ILE A 85 11.29 -10.58 5.09
C ILE A 85 10.94 -10.58 6.59
N LEU A 86 10.08 -9.67 7.05
CA LEU A 86 9.67 -9.57 8.45
C LEU A 86 8.91 -10.82 8.95
N SER A 87 8.36 -11.62 8.04
CA SER A 87 7.60 -12.82 8.36
C SER A 87 8.45 -14.04 8.71
N PHE A 88 9.75 -14.01 8.43
CA PHE A 88 10.67 -15.06 8.86
C PHE A 88 10.85 -15.04 10.38
N GLU A 89 11.07 -16.20 11.00
CA GLU A 89 11.24 -16.31 12.46
C GLU A 89 12.47 -15.58 12.98
N LYS A 90 13.51 -15.45 12.14
CA LYS A 90 14.74 -14.74 12.48
C LYS A 90 14.47 -13.24 12.59
N PRO A 91 15.09 -12.54 13.57
CA PRO A 91 14.99 -11.10 13.66
C PRO A 91 15.53 -10.48 12.37
N ALA A 92 14.71 -9.65 11.73
CA ALA A 92 15.12 -8.87 10.58
C ALA A 92 15.97 -7.68 11.04
N HIS A 93 16.81 -7.16 10.15
CA HIS A 93 17.56 -5.94 10.41
C HIS A 93 16.60 -4.77 10.65
N ASP A 94 16.90 -3.91 11.63
CA ASP A 94 16.17 -2.67 11.93
C ASP A 94 15.81 -1.82 10.70
N ALA A 95 16.68 -1.80 9.68
CA ALA A 95 16.39 -1.12 8.41
C ALA A 95 15.13 -1.66 7.72
N VAL A 96 14.90 -2.97 7.73
CA VAL A 96 13.70 -3.61 7.15
C VAL A 96 12.45 -3.17 7.91
N HIS A 97 12.51 -3.15 9.24
CA HIS A 97 11.42 -2.67 10.09
C HIS A 97 11.13 -1.19 9.82
N LEU A 98 12.16 -0.35 9.73
CA LEU A 98 12.03 1.07 9.43
C LEU A 98 11.37 1.29 8.06
N ILE A 99 11.88 0.63 7.02
CA ILE A 99 11.32 0.73 5.67
C ILE A 99 9.86 0.29 5.67
N HIS A 100 9.54 -0.88 6.24
CA HIS A 100 8.17 -1.38 6.28
C HIS A 100 7.22 -0.44 7.05
N SER A 101 7.72 0.24 8.07
CA SER A 101 6.92 1.16 8.90
C SER A 101 6.67 2.50 8.22
N ILE A 102 7.64 3.02 7.46
CA ILE A 102 7.53 4.34 6.80
C ILE A 102 6.79 4.23 5.45
N THR A 103 7.00 3.14 4.72
CA THR A 103 6.47 2.98 3.35
C THR A 103 4.94 3.11 3.23
N PRO A 104 4.09 2.68 4.20
CA PRO A 104 2.65 2.93 4.20
C PRO A 104 2.27 4.41 4.10
N TYR A 105 3.04 5.30 4.71
CA TYR A 105 2.78 6.74 4.62
C TYR A 105 3.19 7.28 3.25
N LEU A 106 4.31 6.82 2.71
CA LEU A 106 4.79 7.22 1.38
C LEU A 106 3.81 6.78 0.28
N ILE A 107 3.30 5.55 0.34
CA ILE A 107 2.27 5.08 -0.61
C ILE A 107 0.96 5.84 -0.42
N ALA A 108 0.54 6.15 0.81
CA ALA A 108 -0.67 6.93 1.05
C ALA A 108 -0.58 8.35 0.47
N VAL A 109 0.53 9.05 0.71
CA VAL A 109 0.76 10.41 0.18
C VAL A 109 0.84 10.41 -1.35
N SER A 110 1.59 9.48 -1.93
CA SER A 110 1.74 9.39 -3.40
C SER A 110 0.43 9.02 -4.09
N LEU A 111 -0.34 8.06 -3.57
CA LEU A 111 -1.66 7.71 -4.09
C LEU A 111 -2.65 8.86 -3.91
N ALA A 112 -2.67 9.51 -2.75
CA ALA A 112 -3.55 10.66 -2.51
C ALA A 112 -3.26 11.81 -3.49
N ALA A 113 -1.98 12.15 -3.69
CA ALA A 113 -1.57 13.16 -4.65
C ALA A 113 -1.93 12.76 -6.09
N MET A 114 -1.69 11.50 -6.47
CA MET A 114 -2.01 10.97 -7.79
C MET A 114 -3.52 11.03 -8.07
N PHE A 115 -4.35 10.53 -7.16
CA PHE A 115 -5.80 10.57 -7.31
C PHE A 115 -6.34 11.98 -7.23
N TRP A 116 -5.78 12.85 -6.39
CA TRP A 116 -6.14 14.26 -6.38
C TRP A 116 -5.90 14.89 -7.75
N LEU A 117 -4.74 14.68 -8.39
CA LEU A 117 -4.48 15.22 -9.73
C LEU A 117 -5.37 14.59 -10.81
N LEU A 118 -5.63 13.28 -10.73
CA LEU A 118 -6.51 12.57 -11.69
C LEU A 118 -7.99 12.94 -11.54
N LEU A 119 -8.44 13.33 -10.34
CA LEU A 119 -9.81 13.77 -10.05
C LEU A 119 -9.98 15.26 -10.25
N LYS A 120 -8.96 16.05 -9.87
CA LYS A 120 -8.97 17.50 -9.96
C LYS A 120 -8.91 17.97 -11.41
N LYS A 121 -8.34 17.14 -12.31
CA LYS A 121 -8.25 17.37 -13.75
C LYS A 121 -8.38 18.83 -14.13
#